data_AF-A0A9E0HYU5-F1
#
_entry.id   AF-A0A9E0HYU5-F1
#
_cell.length_a   1.000
_cell.length_b   1.000
_cell.length_c   1.000
_cell.angle_alpha   90.00
_cell.angle_beta   90.00
_cell.angle_gamma   90.00
#
_symmetry.space_group_name_H-M   'P 1'
#
loop_
_entity.id
_entity.type
_entity.pdbx_description
1 polymer ?
#
loop_
_entity_poly.entity_id
_entity_poly.type
_entity_poly.pdbx_seq_one_letter_code
_entity_poly.pdbx_strand_id
1 'polypeptide(L)'
;IRKINVARYCQTFGALFSSGIDVIGCLTSARLTVGNLALVEALDAVQAQVEAGAPLSQAFNASGEFPSMVVRMLKIGEESGNLTPVLQQVSDFYTKDVDESIQALITMIEPMLTALLGGMILWIAVAVFGPIYSSFENIET
;
A
#
# COMPACT_ATOMS: atom_id res chain seq x y z
N ILE A 1 5.57 -8.52 0.10
CA ILE A 1 5.34 -9.45 1.22
C ILE A 1 5.52 -8.77 2.59
N ARG A 2 6.68 -8.16 2.91
CA ARG A 2 6.88 -7.47 4.21
C ARG A 2 5.82 -6.42 4.55
N LYS A 3 5.49 -5.53 3.61
CA LYS A 3 4.45 -4.49 3.78
C LYS A 3 3.06 -5.06 4.12
N ILE A 4 2.72 -6.22 3.53
CA ILE A 4 1.41 -6.88 3.75
C ILE A 4 1.34 -7.46 5.16
N ASN A 5 2.43 -8.05 5.66
CA ASN A 5 2.50 -8.58 7.02
C ASN A 5 2.39 -7.48 8.07
N VAL A 6 3.08 -6.35 7.86
CA VAL A 6 2.97 -5.18 8.74
C VAL A 6 1.55 -4.61 8.72
N ALA A 7 0.92 -4.50 7.54
CA ALA A 7 -0.45 -4.01 7.42
C ALA A 7 -1.45 -4.90 8.17
N ARG A 8 -1.35 -6.22 8.00
CA ARG A 8 -2.20 -7.19 8.70
C ARG A 8 -2.02 -7.12 10.20
N TYR A 9 -0.76 -7.05 10.66
CA TYR A 9 -0.44 -6.87 12.07
C TYR A 9 -1.09 -5.61 12.65
N CYS A 10 -0.89 -4.45 12.01
CA CYS A 10 -1.44 -3.17 12.48
C CYS A 10 -2.97 -3.17 12.49
N GLN A 11 -3.61 -3.81 11.52
CA GLN A 11 -5.07 -3.94 11.46
C GLN A 11 -5.60 -4.77 12.63
N THR A 12 -4.99 -5.93 12.91
CA THR A 12 -5.39 -6.77 14.04
C THR A 12 -5.07 -6.11 15.37
N PHE A 13 -3.89 -5.53 15.52
CA PHE A 13 -3.49 -4.80 16.73
C PHE A 13 -4.46 -3.65 17.02
N GLY A 14 -4.80 -2.84 16.01
CA GLY A 14 -5.75 -1.74 16.13
C GLY A 14 -7.16 -2.19 16.49
N ALA A 15 -7.65 -3.29 15.91
CA ALA A 15 -8.97 -3.85 16.23
C ALA A 15 -9.04 -4.37 17.68
N LEU A 16 -8.02 -5.09 18.13
CA LEU A 16 -7.92 -5.60 19.51
C LEU A 16 -7.83 -4.46 20.52
N PHE A 17 -6.99 -3.46 20.23
CA PHE A 17 -6.82 -2.30 21.09
C PHE A 17 -8.12 -1.47 21.17
N SER A 18 -8.83 -1.31 20.06
CA SER A 18 -10.13 -0.62 20.03
C SER A 18 -11.23 -1.38 20.77
N SER A 19 -11.07 -2.71 20.94
CA SER A 19 -11.98 -3.57 21.69
C SER A 19 -11.72 -3.55 23.20
N GLY A 20 -10.77 -2.71 23.67
CA GLY A 20 -10.46 -2.56 25.10
C GLY A 20 -9.54 -3.64 25.66
N ILE A 21 -8.89 -4.43 24.81
CA ILE A 21 -7.85 -5.38 25.24
C ILE A 21 -6.60 -4.59 25.62
N ASP A 22 -5.91 -5.02 26.68
CA ASP A 22 -4.68 -4.37 27.12
C ASP A 22 -3.56 -4.47 26.05
N VAL A 23 -2.59 -3.57 26.10
CA VAL A 23 -1.52 -3.46 25.10
C VAL A 23 -0.74 -4.77 24.95
N ILE A 24 -0.43 -5.45 26.06
CA ILE A 24 0.36 -6.69 26.06
C ILE A 24 -0.44 -7.82 25.40
N GLY A 25 -1.73 -7.93 25.74
CA GLY A 25 -2.66 -8.86 25.11
C GLY A 25 -2.83 -8.60 23.61
N CYS A 26 -2.86 -7.33 23.20
CA CYS A 26 -2.90 -6.93 21.79
C CYS A 26 -1.63 -7.32 21.04
N LEU A 27 -0.44 -7.04 21.61
CA LEU A 27 0.86 -7.40 21.01
C LEU A 27 0.96 -8.92 20.80
N THR A 28 0.62 -9.69 21.84
CA THR A 28 0.67 -11.16 21.81
C THR A 28 -0.26 -11.74 20.75
N SER A 29 -1.50 -11.25 20.70
CA SER A 29 -2.52 -11.78 19.78
C SER A 29 -2.28 -11.35 18.34
N ALA A 30 -1.86 -10.10 18.10
CA ALA A 30 -1.59 -9.59 16.77
C ALA A 30 -0.33 -10.24 16.15
N ARG A 31 0.67 -10.63 16.96
CA ARG A 31 1.86 -11.37 16.51
C ARG A 31 1.50 -12.64 15.74
N LEU A 32 0.45 -13.36 16.16
CA LEU A 32 0.00 -14.61 15.53
C LEU A 32 -0.44 -14.45 14.06
N THR A 33 -0.71 -13.22 13.63
CA THR A 33 -1.11 -12.93 12.25
C THR A 33 0.06 -12.78 11.28
N VAL A 34 1.30 -12.78 11.79
CA VAL A 34 2.52 -12.59 11.01
C VAL A 34 3.31 -13.90 10.93
N GLY A 35 3.58 -14.36 9.70
CA GLY A 35 4.37 -15.58 9.46
C GLY A 35 5.84 -15.34 9.09
N ASN A 36 6.29 -14.08 9.05
CA ASN A 36 7.68 -13.75 8.70
C ASN A 36 8.57 -13.76 9.94
N LEU A 37 9.62 -14.58 9.92
CA LEU A 37 10.49 -14.81 11.09
C LEU A 37 11.14 -13.53 11.62
N ALA A 38 11.65 -12.66 10.74
CA ALA A 38 12.27 -11.39 11.15
C ALA A 38 11.28 -10.44 11.83
N LEU A 39 10.05 -10.36 11.32
CA LEU A 39 8.98 -9.58 11.97
C LEU A 39 8.52 -10.21 13.29
N VAL A 40 8.51 -11.54 13.38
CA VAL A 40 8.17 -12.25 14.62
C VAL A 40 9.20 -11.95 15.72
N GLU A 41 10.49 -12.05 15.40
CA GLU A 41 11.57 -11.70 16.32
C GLU A 41 11.53 -10.21 16.72
N ALA A 42 11.27 -9.33 15.77
CA ALA A 42 11.08 -7.91 16.03
C ALA A 42 9.91 -7.64 16.98
N LEU A 43 8.77 -8.31 16.79
CA LEU A 43 7.59 -8.19 17.64
C LEU A 43 7.81 -8.76 19.05
N ASP A 44 8.59 -9.85 19.17
CA ASP A 44 8.99 -10.40 20.47
C ASP A 44 9.88 -9.43 21.25
N ALA A 45 10.83 -8.81 20.56
CA ALA A 45 11.68 -7.78 21.16
C ALA A 45 10.88 -6.53 21.56
N VAL A 46 9.89 -6.14 20.76
CA VAL A 46 8.94 -5.06 21.09
C VAL A 46 8.15 -5.41 22.34
N GLN A 47 7.58 -6.61 22.41
CA GLN A 47 6.80 -7.06 23.55
C GLN A 47 7.64 -7.03 24.84
N ALA A 48 8.85 -7.58 24.82
CA ALA A 48 9.74 -7.57 25.98
C ALA A 48 10.11 -6.15 26.45
N GLN A 49 10.32 -5.21 25.52
CA GLN A 49 10.59 -3.81 25.88
C GLN A 49 9.38 -3.12 26.52
N VAL A 50 8.18 -3.37 25.98
CA VAL A 50 6.94 -2.79 26.51
C VAL A 50 6.61 -3.39 27.89
N GLU A 51 6.83 -4.70 28.08
CA GLU A 51 6.73 -5.36 29.39
C GLU A 51 7.71 -4.78 30.42
N ALA A 52 8.89 -4.35 29.98
CA ALA A 52 9.87 -3.65 30.81
C ALA A 52 9.54 -2.17 31.07
N GLY A 53 8.41 -1.67 30.54
CA GLY A 53 7.94 -0.30 30.74
C GLY A 53 8.46 0.72 29.71
N ALA A 54 9.07 0.27 28.62
CA ALA A 54 9.43 1.17 27.53
C ALA A 54 8.17 1.65 26.79
N PRO A 55 8.16 2.91 26.31
CA PRO A 55 7.11 3.40 25.43
C PRO A 55 6.97 2.52 24.18
N LEU A 56 5.72 2.23 23.79
CA LEU A 56 5.35 1.45 22.62
C LEU A 56 6.00 1.99 21.36
N SER A 57 5.93 3.31 21.16
CA SER A 57 6.57 3.98 20.03
C SER A 57 8.09 3.78 19.99
N GLN A 58 8.74 3.79 21.16
CA GLN A 58 10.18 3.55 21.27
C GLN A 58 10.54 2.09 20.99
N ALA A 59 9.78 1.14 21.53
CA ALA A 59 9.98 -0.29 21.31
C ALA A 59 9.87 -0.65 19.82
N PHE A 60 8.83 -0.16 19.14
CA PHE A 60 8.65 -0.37 17.69
C PHE A 60 9.77 0.28 16.87
N ASN A 61 10.21 1.48 17.24
CA ASN A 61 11.31 2.15 16.55
C ASN A 61 12.64 1.39 16.72
N ALA A 62 12.91 0.88 17.91
CA ALA A 62 14.13 0.12 18.23
C ALA A 62 14.22 -1.20 17.46
N SER A 63 13.08 -1.78 17.07
CA SER A 63 13.05 -3.04 16.30
C SER A 63 13.53 -2.91 14.85
N GLY A 64 13.54 -1.70 14.28
CA GLY A 64 14.04 -1.43 12.91
C GLY A 64 13.19 -1.97 11.75
N GLU A 65 12.20 -2.84 12.02
CA GLU A 65 11.40 -3.50 10.97
C GLU A 65 10.14 -2.72 10.58
N PHE A 66 9.71 -1.75 11.40
CA PHE A 66 8.49 -0.98 11.17
C PHE A 66 8.77 0.36 10.45
N PRO A 67 7.96 0.72 9.44
CA PRO A 67 8.07 2.02 8.78
C PRO A 67 7.88 3.18 9.78
N SER A 68 8.54 4.31 9.52
CA SER A 68 8.46 5.52 10.35
C SER A 68 7.04 6.04 10.57
N MET A 69 6.14 5.80 9.61
CA MET A 69 4.71 6.12 9.75
C MET A 69 4.05 5.35 10.90
N VAL A 70 4.32 4.04 11.03
CA VAL A 70 3.73 3.19 12.08
C VAL A 70 4.20 3.66 13.46
N VAL A 71 5.50 3.92 13.60
CA VAL A 71 6.10 4.46 14.83
C VAL A 71 5.47 5.80 15.21
N ARG A 72 5.26 6.68 14.24
CA ARG A 72 4.67 8.01 14.47
C ARG A 72 3.21 7.93 14.94
N MET A 73 2.44 7.01 14.36
CA MET A 73 1.05 6.75 14.74
C MET A 73 0.94 6.18 16.15
N LEU A 74 1.81 5.23 16.50
CA LEU A 74 1.90 4.70 17.86
C LEU A 74 2.26 5.79 18.87
N LYS A 75 3.20 6.68 18.52
CA LYS A 75 3.59 7.80 19.39
C LYS A 75 2.42 8.75 19.66
N ILE A 76 1.68 9.14 18.62
CA ILE A 76 0.52 10.02 18.76
C ILE A 76 -0.57 9.34 19.62
N GLY A 77 -0.79 8.05 19.43
CA GLY A 77 -1.77 7.27 20.18
C GLY A 77 -1.40 7.01 21.65
N GLU A 78 -0.11 6.87 21.92
CA GLU A 78 0.48 6.71 23.26
C GLU A 78 0.45 8.03 24.05
N GLU A 79 0.75 9.16 23.41
CA GLU A 79 0.68 10.50 24.01
C GLU A 79 -0.76 10.99 24.25
N SER A 80 -1.72 10.56 23.42
CA SER A 80 -3.13 10.95 23.56
C SER A 80 -3.94 10.07 24.52
N GLY A 81 -3.40 8.91 24.92
CA GLY A 81 -4.15 7.87 25.63
C GLY A 81 -5.36 7.34 24.86
N ASN A 82 -5.47 7.64 23.56
CA ASN A 82 -6.66 7.39 22.75
C ASN A 82 -6.26 7.19 21.26
N LEU A 83 -5.99 5.93 20.90
CA LEU A 83 -5.54 5.47 19.56
C LEU A 83 -6.66 5.45 18.50
N THR A 84 -7.92 5.38 18.93
CA THR A 84 -9.09 5.21 18.07
C THR A 84 -9.25 6.31 17.00
N PRO A 85 -9.19 7.63 17.32
CA PRO A 85 -9.33 8.67 16.29
C PRO A 85 -8.15 8.72 15.30
N VAL A 86 -6.96 8.28 15.73
CA VAL A 86 -5.74 8.27 14.90
C VAL A 86 -5.78 7.12 13.90
N LEU A 87 -6.20 5.93 14.33
CA LEU A 87 -6.37 4.75 13.46
C LEU A 87 -7.49 4.97 12.42
N GLN A 88 -8.57 5.66 12.79
CA GLN A 88 -9.63 6.02 11.86
C GLN A 88 -9.10 6.93 10.72
N GLN A 89 -8.28 7.92 11.07
CA GLN A 89 -7.71 8.86 10.09
C GLN A 89 -6.74 8.19 9.10
N VAL A 90 -6.02 7.15 9.54
CA VAL A 90 -5.16 6.33 8.68
C VAL A 90 -5.99 5.48 7.73
N SER A 91 -7.07 4.86 8.23
CA SER A 91 -7.97 4.05 7.41
C SER A 91 -8.61 4.89 6.30
N ASP A 92 -9.07 6.09 6.64
CA ASP A 92 -9.69 7.02 5.68
C ASP A 92 -8.68 7.49 4.63
N PHE A 93 -7.42 7.76 5.04
CA PHE A 93 -6.35 8.14 4.12
C PHE A 93 -6.01 7.02 3.13
N TYR A 94 -5.80 5.78 3.61
CA TYR A 94 -5.43 4.66 2.74
C TYR A 94 -6.57 4.19 1.83
N THR A 95 -7.83 4.30 2.28
CA THR A 95 -8.98 4.01 1.42
C THR A 95 -9.03 4.99 0.25
N LYS A 96 -8.76 6.27 0.51
CA LYS A 96 -8.73 7.31 -0.50
C LYS A 96 -7.56 7.15 -1.49
N ASP A 97 -6.39 6.77 -1.00
CA ASP A 97 -5.19 6.50 -1.81
C ASP A 97 -5.38 5.29 -2.75
N VAL A 98 -6.14 4.28 -2.30
CA VAL A 98 -6.54 3.13 -3.14
C VAL A 98 -7.52 3.55 -4.22
N ASP A 99 -8.55 4.34 -3.89
CA ASP A 99 -9.51 4.85 -4.86
C ASP A 99 -8.84 5.75 -5.91
N GLU A 100 -7.92 6.61 -5.49
CA GLU A 100 -7.10 7.45 -6.40
C GLU A 100 -6.17 6.59 -7.29
N SER A 101 -5.57 5.53 -6.75
CA SER A 101 -4.74 4.61 -7.52
C SER A 101 -5.54 3.84 -8.57
N ILE A 102 -6.76 3.41 -8.23
CA ILE A 102 -7.67 2.74 -9.17
C ILE A 102 -8.09 3.71 -10.27
N GLN A 103 -8.43 4.95 -9.90
CA GLN A 103 -8.77 5.99 -10.89
C GLN A 103 -7.59 6.30 -11.80
N ALA A 104 -6.38 6.43 -11.27
CA ALA A 104 -5.17 6.68 -12.05
C ALA A 104 -4.86 5.54 -13.05
N LEU A 105 -5.09 4.28 -12.66
CA LEU A 105 -4.97 3.14 -13.57
C LEU A 105 -5.99 3.22 -14.71
N ILE A 106 -7.23 3.58 -14.41
CA ILE A 106 -8.29 3.76 -15.42
C ILE A 106 -7.94 4.93 -16.36
N THR A 107 -7.45 6.06 -15.82
CA THR A 107 -7.02 7.23 -16.60
C THR A 107 -5.81 6.95 -17.50
N MET A 108 -4.96 5.96 -17.18
CA MET A 108 -3.86 5.53 -18.07
C MET A 108 -4.30 4.53 -19.15
N ILE A 109 -5.35 3.74 -18.92
CA ILE A 109 -5.88 2.79 -19.90
C ILE A 109 -6.49 3.53 -21.10
N GLU A 110 -7.19 4.63 -20.86
CA GLU A 110 -7.85 5.44 -21.91
C GLU A 110 -6.88 5.95 -23.01
N PRO A 111 -5.74 6.62 -22.69
CA PRO A 111 -4.78 7.06 -23.70
C PRO A 111 -4.07 5.88 -24.39
N MET A 112 -3.86 4.75 -23.69
CA MET A 112 -3.26 3.55 -24.30
C MET A 112 -4.18 2.96 -25.38
N LEU A 113 -5.47 2.80 -25.08
CA LEU A 113 -6.46 2.32 -26.04
C LEU A 113 -6.59 3.27 -27.23
N THR A 114 -6.61 4.58 -26.98
CA THR A 114 -6.64 5.60 -28.04
C THR A 114 -5.40 5.55 -28.93
N ALA A 115 -4.21 5.39 -28.35
CA ALA A 115 -2.97 5.24 -29.12
C ALA A 115 -2.95 3.96 -29.96
N LEU A 116 -3.46 2.85 -29.43
CA LEU A 116 -3.54 1.57 -30.14
C LEU A 116 -4.52 1.65 -31.31
N LEU A 117 -5.72 2.22 -31.10
CA LEU A 117 -6.69 2.45 -32.17
C LEU A 117 -6.16 3.41 -33.23
N GLY A 118 -5.53 4.51 -32.82
CA GLY A 118 -4.88 5.44 -33.75
C GLY A 118 -3.78 4.76 -34.57
N GLY A 119 -2.95 3.94 -33.92
CA GLY A 119 -1.91 3.15 -34.59
C GLY A 119 -2.48 2.15 -35.59
N MET A 120 -3.57 1.46 -35.25
CA MET A 120 -4.26 0.55 -36.18
C MET A 120 -4.80 1.28 -37.42
N ILE A 121 -5.43 2.44 -37.22
CA ILE A 121 -5.96 3.25 -38.33
C ILE A 121 -4.81 3.69 -39.24
N LEU A 122 -3.70 4.14 -38.66
CA LEU A 122 -2.53 4.59 -39.41
C LEU A 122 -1.84 3.44 -40.16
N TRP A 123 -1.77 2.25 -39.55
CA TRP A 123 -1.30 1.03 -40.22
C TRP A 123 -2.15 0.70 -41.45
N ILE A 124 -3.49 0.68 -41.29
CA ILE A 124 -4.42 0.39 -42.40
C ILE A 124 -4.28 1.44 -43.49
N ALA A 125 -4.17 2.73 -43.13
CA ALA A 125 -3.98 3.80 -44.08
C ALA A 125 -2.71 3.59 -44.92
N VAL A 126 -1.56 3.30 -44.32
CA VAL A 126 -0.31 3.03 -45.06
C VAL A 126 -0.46 1.81 -45.98
N ALA A 127 -1.09 0.73 -45.50
CA ALA A 127 -1.31 -0.47 -46.29
C ALA A 127 -2.20 -0.24 -47.53
N VAL A 128 -3.14 0.71 -47.45
CA VAL A 128 -4.04 1.06 -48.57
C VAL A 128 -3.44 2.13 -49.49
N PHE A 129 -2.89 3.21 -48.93
CA PHE A 129 -2.35 4.32 -49.70
C PHE A 129 -1.03 3.99 -50.41
N GLY A 130 -0.19 3.10 -49.85
CA GLY A 130 1.07 2.68 -50.48
C GLY A 130 0.88 2.09 -51.88
N PRO A 131 0.06 1.03 -52.05
CA PRO A 131 -0.25 0.45 -53.35
C PRO A 131 -0.91 1.46 -54.32
N ILE A 132 -1.78 2.33 -53.80
CA ILE A 132 -2.44 3.37 -54.61
C ILE A 132 -1.40 4.33 -55.20
N TYR A 133 -0.47 4.83 -54.39
CA TYR A 133 0.60 5.71 -54.86
C TYR A 133 1.47 5.05 -55.93
N SER A 134 1.88 3.79 -55.69
CA SER A 134 2.66 3.02 -56.67
C SER A 134 1.89 2.76 -57.98
N SER A 135 0.55 2.69 -57.93
CA SER A 135 -0.27 2.50 -59.13
C SER A 135 -0.34 3.77 -59.97
N PHE A 136 -0.33 4.95 -59.36
CA PHE A 136 -0.31 6.22 -60.08
C PHE A 136 1.05 6.49 -60.76
N GLU A 137 2.16 6.16 -60.07
CA GLU A 137 3.51 6.33 -60.63
C GLU A 137 3.75 5.46 -61.87
N ASN A 138 3.21 4.23 -61.89
CA ASN A 138 3.29 3.32 -63.03
C ASN A 138 2.39 3.71 -64.23
N ILE A 139 1.52 4.72 -64.09
CA ILE A 139 0.64 5.22 -65.16
C ILE A 139 1.27 6.42 -65.89
N GLU A 140 2.27 7.09 -65.31
CA GLU A 140 2.97 8.22 -65.92
C GLU A 140 4.20 7.84 -66.78
N THR A 141 4.51 6.54 -66.93
CA THR A 141 5.53 6.00 -67.87
C THR A 141 4.91 5.10 -68.93
#